data_AF-A0A5C5XJM1-F1
#
_entry.id   AF-A0A5C5XJM1-F1
#
_cell.length_a   1.000
_cell.length_b   1.000
_cell.length_c   1.000
_cell.angle_alpha   90.00
_cell.angle_beta   90.00
_cell.angle_gamma   90.00
#
_symmetry.space_group_name_H-M   'P 1'
#
loop_
_entity.id
_entity.type
_entity.pdbx_description
1 polymer ?
#
loop_
_entity_poly.entity_id
_entity_poly.type
_entity_poly.pdbx_seq_one_letter_code
_entity_poly.pdbx_strand_id
1 'polypeptide(L)'
;MCECNDDYRPTPLEEMDYENETIIDKKREHLRQNGWKWSCSNPCSFWMWEKEINGRLYVVGQSTAFDFQNQEDQLKLEETQP
;
A
#
# COMPACT_ATOMS: atom_id res chain seq x y z
N MET A 1 -50.65 -10.34 4.81
CA MET A 1 -49.65 -9.28 5.00
C MET A 1 -48.42 -9.97 5.55
N CYS A 2 -47.34 -10.05 4.78
CA CYS A 2 -46.09 -10.63 5.27
C CYS A 2 -45.30 -9.49 5.90
N GLU A 3 -45.10 -9.57 7.21
CA GLU A 3 -44.26 -8.65 7.96
C GLU A 3 -42.81 -8.94 7.57
N CYS A 4 -42.22 -8.04 6.78
CA CYS A 4 -40.78 -8.01 6.58
C CYS A 4 -40.17 -7.55 7.91
N ASN A 5 -39.61 -8.49 8.68
CA ASN A 5 -38.76 -8.14 9.81
C ASN A 5 -37.49 -7.48 9.26
N ASP A 6 -37.48 -6.15 9.33
CA ASP A 6 -36.36 -5.25 9.05
C ASP A 6 -35.34 -5.29 10.20
N ASP A 7 -34.89 -6.49 10.57
CA ASP A 7 -33.82 -6.68 11.55
C ASP A 7 -32.48 -6.87 10.81
N TYR A 8 -32.21 -5.99 9.84
CA TYR A 8 -30.85 -5.80 9.34
C TYR A 8 -30.06 -5.11 10.44
N ARG A 9 -29.58 -5.90 11.40
CA ARG A 9 -28.50 -5.49 12.29
C ARG A 9 -27.25 -5.47 11.42
N PRO A 10 -26.68 -4.31 11.05
CA PRO A 10 -25.37 -4.30 10.40
C PRO A 10 -24.42 -5.02 11.36
N THR A 11 -23.87 -6.15 10.90
CA THR A 11 -22.73 -6.77 11.56
C THR A 11 -21.62 -5.71 11.61
N PRO A 12 -20.92 -5.55 12.75
CA PRO A 12 -19.77 -4.67 12.85
C PRO A 12 -18.62 -5.23 11.99
N LEU A 13 -18.74 -5.05 10.68
CA LEU A 13 -17.70 -5.28 9.68
C LEU A 13 -17.18 -3.95 9.13
N GLU A 14 -17.88 -2.83 9.37
CA GLU A 14 -17.52 -1.51 8.86
C GLU A 14 -16.28 -0.89 9.55
N GLU A 15 -15.95 -1.30 10.77
CA GLU A 15 -14.77 -0.77 11.49
C GLU A 15 -13.45 -1.42 11.01
N MET A 16 -13.48 -2.66 10.52
CA MET A 16 -12.28 -3.37 10.05
C MET A 16 -11.80 -2.88 8.68
N ASP A 17 -12.72 -2.46 7.80
CA ASP A 17 -12.36 -2.03 6.45
C ASP A 17 -11.70 -0.64 6.47
N TYR A 18 -12.14 0.26 7.37
CA TYR A 18 -11.59 1.62 7.48
C TYR A 18 -10.15 1.64 8.00
N GLU A 19 -9.83 0.80 8.98
CA GLU A 19 -8.45 0.68 9.49
C GLU A 19 -7.50 0.15 8.42
N ASN A 20 -7.96 -0.79 7.58
CA ASN A 20 -7.15 -1.31 6.49
C ASN A 20 -6.91 -0.28 5.38
N GLU A 21 -7.92 0.51 5.01
CA GLU A 21 -7.76 1.56 4.00
C GLU A 21 -6.77 2.64 4.45
N THR A 22 -6.86 3.09 5.71
CA THR A 22 -5.92 4.09 6.25
C THR A 22 -4.48 3.58 6.30
N ILE A 23 -4.27 2.29 6.59
CA ILE A 23 -2.93 1.66 6.55
C ILE A 23 -2.40 1.59 5.11
N ILE A 24 -3.26 1.22 4.16
CA ILE A 24 -2.89 1.15 2.74
C ILE A 24 -2.47 2.53 2.24
N ASP A 25 -3.23 3.58 2.56
CA ASP A 25 -2.92 4.94 2.13
C ASP A 25 -1.62 5.47 2.72
N LYS A 26 -1.36 5.20 4.02
CA LYS A 26 -0.08 5.53 4.65
C LYS A 26 1.10 4.83 3.95
N LYS A 27 0.95 3.55 3.59
CA LYS A 27 2.00 2.82 2.86
C LYS A 27 2.25 3.43 1.48
N ARG A 28 1.19 3.81 0.76
CA ARG A 28 1.32 4.46 -0.56
C ARG A 28 1.98 5.83 -0.47
N GLU A 29 1.64 6.59 0.56
CA GLU A 29 2.27 7.88 0.84
C GLU A 29 3.76 7.72 1.15
N HIS A 30 4.14 6.75 2.00
CA HIS A 30 5.55 6.44 2.29
C HIS A 30 6.34 6.10 1.03
N LEU A 31 5.77 5.28 0.14
CA LEU A 31 6.39 4.94 -1.14
C LEU A 31 6.57 6.20 -2.02
N ARG A 32 5.55 7.05 -2.15
CA ARG A 32 5.63 8.30 -2.92
C ARG A 32 6.71 9.24 -2.39
N GLN A 33 6.80 9.40 -1.07
CA GLN A 33 7.82 10.25 -0.43
C GLN A 33 9.24 9.75 -0.69
N ASN A 34 9.43 8.44 -0.88
CA ASN A 34 10.72 7.82 -1.16
C ASN A 34 11.00 7.60 -2.66
N GLY A 35 10.29 8.32 -3.53
CA GLY A 35 10.57 8.36 -4.96
C GLY A 35 9.99 7.20 -5.78
N TRP A 36 9.14 6.37 -5.18
CA TRP A 36 8.36 5.39 -5.95
C TRP A 36 7.24 6.09 -6.71
N LYS A 37 7.08 5.72 -7.98
CA LYS A 37 6.03 6.22 -8.86
C LYS A 37 4.97 5.16 -9.07
N TRP A 38 3.74 5.61 -9.25
CA TRP A 38 2.64 4.72 -9.58
C TRP A 38 2.63 4.47 -11.08
N SER A 39 2.78 3.22 -11.50
CA SER A 39 2.81 2.81 -12.90
C SER A 39 1.52 2.10 -13.27
N CYS A 40 0.77 2.69 -14.21
CA CYS A 40 -0.41 2.08 -14.82
C CYS A 40 -0.13 1.98 -16.33
N SER A 41 0.63 0.96 -16.71
CA SER A 41 0.93 0.72 -18.12
C SER A 41 -0.17 -0.07 -18.84
N ASN A 42 -1.10 -0.69 -18.11
CA ASN A 42 -2.23 -1.41 -18.71
C ASN A 42 -3.57 -1.12 -17.99
N PRO A 43 -4.61 -0.65 -18.70
CA PRO A 43 -5.96 -0.69 -18.19
C PRO A 43 -6.33 -2.17 -17.91
N CYS A 44 -6.87 -2.44 -16.73
CA CYS A 44 -7.13 -3.79 -16.17
C CYS A 44 -5.91 -4.53 -15.56
N SER A 45 -4.72 -3.93 -15.48
CA SER A 45 -3.62 -4.52 -14.69
C SER A 45 -3.67 -4.10 -13.22
N PHE A 46 -3.13 -4.95 -12.33
CA PHE A 46 -2.90 -4.57 -10.94
C PHE A 46 -2.02 -3.33 -10.88
N TRP A 47 -2.34 -2.39 -9.98
CA TRP A 47 -1.55 -1.17 -9.80
C TRP A 47 -0.12 -1.51 -9.33
N MET A 48 0.88 -1.14 -10.12
CA MET A 48 2.30 -1.42 -9.85
C MET A 48 3.03 -0.15 -9.42
N TRP A 49 4.12 -0.34 -8.67
CA TRP A 49 5.03 0.69 -8.23
C TRP A 49 6.37 0.55 -8.94
N GLU A 50 6.92 1.68 -9.37
CA GLU A 50 8.20 1.72 -10.05
C GLU A 50 9.20 2.65 -9.37
N LYS A 51 10.46 2.22 -9.30
CA LYS A 51 11.58 3.02 -8.81
C LYS A 51 12.87 2.55 -9.46
N GLU A 52 13.76 3.50 -9.74
CA GLU A 52 15.11 3.20 -10.18
C GLU A 52 16.03 3.10 -8.95
N ILE A 53 16.69 1.95 -8.80
CA ILE A 53 17.62 1.68 -7.71
C ILE A 53 18.93 1.20 -8.34
N ASN A 54 20.02 1.92 -8.09
CA ASN A 54 21.36 1.61 -8.63
C ASN A 54 21.39 1.42 -10.17
N GLY A 55 20.67 2.27 -10.92
CA GLY A 55 20.62 2.22 -12.38
C GLY A 55 19.69 1.14 -12.95
N ARG A 56 18.93 0.43 -12.12
CA ARG A 56 17.97 -0.59 -12.54
C ARG A 56 16.55 -0.19 -12.18
N LEU A 57 15.65 -0.25 -13.16
CA LEU A 57 14.22 -0.03 -12.97
C LEU A 57 13.57 -1.28 -12.38
N TYR A 58 12.90 -1.12 -11.24
CA TYR A 58 12.06 -2.15 -10.62
C TYR A 58 10.60 -1.77 -10.81
N VAL A 59 9.76 -2.72 -11.22
CA VAL A 59 8.30 -2.57 -11.34
C VAL A 59 7.66 -3.71 -10.56
N VAL A 60 7.08 -3.41 -9.39
CA VAL A 60 6.64 -4.42 -8.42
C VAL A 60 5.29 -4.05 -7.79
N GLY A 61 4.63 -5.00 -7.14
CA GLY A 61 3.39 -4.73 -6.39
C GLY A 61 3.65 -3.91 -5.12
N GLN A 62 2.58 -3.36 -4.52
CA GLN A 62 2.66 -2.49 -3.34
C GLN A 62 3.40 -3.13 -2.15
N SER A 63 3.14 -4.41 -1.85
CA SER A 63 3.79 -5.11 -0.74
C SER A 63 5.31 -5.20 -0.95
N THR A 64 5.73 -5.63 -2.15
CA THR A 64 7.15 -5.77 -2.49
C THR A 64 7.87 -4.42 -2.55
N ALA A 65 7.22 -3.37 -3.04
CA ALA A 65 7.77 -2.01 -3.00
C ALA A 65 8.03 -1.56 -1.56
N PHE A 66 7.12 -1.89 -0.64
CA PHE A 66 7.27 -1.57 0.77
C PHE A 66 8.41 -2.36 1.44
N ASP A 67 8.57 -3.63 1.10
CA ASP A 67 9.68 -4.45 1.60
C ASP A 67 11.04 -3.90 1.16
N PHE A 68 11.17 -3.50 -0.11
CA PHE A 68 12.37 -2.84 -0.61
C PHE A 68 12.64 -1.51 0.10
N GLN A 69 11.59 -0.71 0.32
CA GLN A 69 11.74 0.56 1.01
C GLN A 69 12.19 0.36 2.47
N ASN A 70 11.62 -0.62 3.19
CA ASN A 70 12.04 -0.93 4.56
C ASN A 70 13.50 -1.34 4.63
N GLN A 71 13.98 -2.12 3.65
CA GLN A 71 15.38 -2.52 3.59
C GLN A 71 16.30 -1.31 3.32
N GLU A 72 15.94 -0.43 2.39
CA GLU A 72 16.68 0.83 2.17
C GLU A 72 16.70 1.72 3.41
N ASP A 73 15.57 1.82 4.13
CA ASP A 73 15.46 2.63 5.34
C ASP A 73 16.34 2.07 6.48
N GLN A 74 16.42 0.74 6.62
CA GLN A 74 17.33 0.09 7.57
C GLN A 74 18.81 0.35 7.24
N LEU A 75 19.19 0.25 5.96
CA LEU A 75 20.57 0.51 5.52
C LEU A 75 20.98 1.96 5.81
N LYS A 76 20.09 2.94 5.60
CA LYS A 76 20.36 4.35 5.94
C LYS A 76 20.56 4.58 7.44
N LEU A 77 19.85 3.84 8.29
CA LEU A 77 19.98 3.95 9.75
C LEU A 77 21.34 3.43 10.24
N GLU A 78 21.85 2.36 9.63
CA GLU A 78 23.17 1.80 9.98
C GLU A 78 24.32 2.73 9.55
N GLU A 79 24.18 3.44 8.42
CA GLU A 79 25.17 4.42 7.95
C GLU A 79 25.22 5.70 8.81
N THR A 80 24.22 5.94 9.65
CA THR A 80 24.11 7.15 10.48
C THR A 80 24.66 6.94 11.90
N GLN A 81 25.14 5.75 12.26
CA GLN A 81 25.78 5.50 13.55
C GLN A 81 27.26 5.91 13.53
N PRO A 82 27.72 6.81 14.43
CA PRO A 82 29.10 7.32 14.46
C PRO A 82 30.14 6.29 14.95
#